data_AF-A0A6A9SQX9-F1
#
_entry.id   AF-A0A6A9SQX9-F1
#
_cell.length_a   1.000
_cell.length_b   1.000
_cell.length_c   1.000
_cell.angle_alpha   90.00
_cell.angle_beta   90.00
_cell.angle_gamma   90.00
#
_symmetry.space_group_name_H-M   'P 1'
#
loop_
_entity.id
_entity.type
_entity.pdbx_description
1 polymer ?
#
loop_
_entity_poly.entity_id
_entity_poly.type
_entity_poly.pdbx_seq_one_letter_code
_entity_poly.pdbx_strand_id
1 'polypeptide(L)'
;MRLHEAQRRFGLLFGMAAFATGLLLTHLITPSGFISDAPRWQAVTWLYLNAHGVPIAASNFQQFAWGQSIDLMGRYQVPSSVTAIPILLSTIYVIVTIDAIGYTTRFKHILENGAYLLLGYVLASGAGVAVSGARPAVTLLIVLFLGTGGAIYIGSIVVQNLTGGLPFFGVVTLGTVLITGLVILIGGVTIVLAFLPIVVIGGIGVLSGSILSYIARNVN
;
A
#
# COMPACT_ATOMS: atom_id res chain seq x y z
N MET A 1 16.40 16.80 13.92
CA MET A 1 15.89 16.06 12.73
C MET A 1 15.25 17.06 11.79
N ARG A 2 15.47 16.99 10.47
CA ARG A 2 14.79 17.89 9.53
C ARG A 2 13.31 17.52 9.45
N LEU A 3 12.40 18.48 9.34
CA LEU A 3 10.94 18.24 9.33
C LEU A 3 10.52 17.17 8.32
N HIS A 4 11.04 17.29 7.09
CA HIS A 4 10.79 16.33 6.00
C HIS A 4 11.23 14.90 6.32
N GLU A 5 12.33 14.76 7.05
CA GLU A 5 12.86 13.47 7.48
C GLU A 5 11.96 12.86 8.56
N ALA A 6 11.50 13.68 9.51
CA ALA A 6 10.58 13.26 10.57
C ALA A 6 9.24 12.82 9.98
N GLN A 7 8.68 13.61 9.07
CA GLN A 7 7.48 13.29 8.31
C GLN A 7 7.58 11.93 7.62
N ARG A 8 8.67 11.69 6.88
CA ARG A 8 8.89 10.40 6.21
C ARG A 8 9.03 9.25 7.19
N ARG A 9 9.83 9.41 8.25
CA ARG A 9 10.10 8.33 9.21
C ARG A 9 8.85 7.96 9.99
N PHE A 10 8.14 8.94 10.57
CA PHE A 10 6.94 8.69 11.34
C PHE A 10 5.77 8.25 10.47
N GLY A 11 5.56 8.89 9.31
CA GLY A 11 4.52 8.46 8.38
C GLY A 11 4.72 7.02 7.89
N LEU A 12 5.95 6.64 7.56
CA LEU A 12 6.27 5.28 7.16
C LEU A 12 6.03 4.27 8.30
N LEU A 13 6.54 4.54 9.50
CA LEU A 13 6.37 3.64 10.66
C LEU A 13 4.91 3.51 11.09
N PHE A 14 4.22 4.64 11.25
CA PHE A 14 2.83 4.65 11.69
C PHE A 14 1.85 4.18 10.62
N GLY A 15 2.16 4.38 9.34
CA GLY A 15 1.40 3.76 8.25
C GLY A 15 1.50 2.24 8.26
N MET A 16 2.70 1.68 8.46
CA MET A 16 2.85 0.23 8.61
C MET A 16 2.14 -0.29 9.86
N ALA A 17 2.26 0.42 10.99
CA ALA A 17 1.60 0.05 12.23
C ALA A 17 0.07 0.09 12.10
N ALA A 18 -0.49 1.10 11.43
CA ALA A 18 -1.92 1.18 11.16
C ALA A 18 -2.43 -0.04 10.37
N PHE A 19 -1.70 -0.44 9.33
CA PHE A 19 -2.04 -1.63 8.54
C PHE A 19 -1.96 -2.90 9.39
N ALA A 20 -0.86 -3.08 10.15
CA ALA A 20 -0.66 -4.25 11.00
C ALA A 20 -1.74 -4.37 12.09
N THR A 21 -2.07 -3.27 12.75
CA THR A 21 -3.14 -3.21 13.75
C THR A 21 -4.49 -3.54 13.14
N GLY A 22 -4.77 -3.09 11.91
CA GLY A 22 -6.03 -3.40 11.23
C GLY A 22 -6.15 -4.84 10.81
N LEU A 23 -5.04 -5.43 10.36
CA LEU A 23 -4.98 -6.86 10.09
C LEU A 23 -5.18 -7.68 11.37
N LEU A 24 -4.62 -7.25 12.50
CA LEU A 24 -4.81 -7.89 13.80
C LEU A 24 -6.27 -7.77 14.28
N LEU A 25 -6.89 -6.60 14.20
CA LEU A 25 -8.30 -6.43 14.57
C LEU A 25 -9.20 -7.29 13.68
N THR A 26 -8.91 -7.33 12.38
CA THR A 26 -9.63 -8.21 11.44
C THR A 26 -9.42 -9.68 11.82
N HIS A 27 -8.22 -10.09 12.23
CA HIS A 27 -7.96 -11.45 12.69
C HIS A 27 -8.80 -11.84 13.91
N LEU A 28 -8.95 -10.93 14.87
CA LEU A 28 -9.68 -11.16 16.12
C LEU A 28 -11.19 -11.34 15.89
N ILE A 29 -11.77 -10.56 14.98
CA ILE A 29 -13.22 -10.59 14.70
C ILE A 29 -13.61 -11.61 13.64
N THR A 30 -12.66 -12.10 12.84
CA THR A 30 -12.93 -13.09 11.79
C THR A 30 -13.03 -14.49 12.41
N PRO A 31 -14.15 -15.21 12.22
CA PRO A 31 -14.30 -16.58 12.72
C PRO A 31 -13.22 -17.52 12.19
N SER A 32 -12.84 -18.50 13.01
CA SER A 32 -11.97 -19.60 12.56
C SER A 32 -12.69 -20.41 11.47
N GLY A 33 -11.98 -20.72 10.38
CA GLY A 33 -12.56 -21.49 9.27
C GLY A 33 -13.41 -20.66 8.28
N PHE A 34 -13.33 -19.32 8.33
CA PHE A 34 -14.00 -18.42 7.38
C PHE A 34 -13.79 -18.81 5.90
N ILE A 35 -12.58 -19.25 5.55
CA ILE A 35 -12.27 -19.91 4.28
C ILE A 35 -11.58 -21.24 4.65
N SER A 36 -12.21 -22.37 4.34
CA SER A 36 -11.70 -23.71 4.67
C SER A 36 -10.40 -24.05 3.96
N ASP A 37 -10.23 -23.53 2.75
CA ASP A 37 -9.18 -23.96 1.81
C ASP A 37 -7.94 -23.04 1.86
N ALA A 38 -7.92 -22.06 2.77
CA ALA A 38 -6.81 -21.13 2.95
C ALA A 38 -6.38 -21.03 4.42
N PRO A 39 -5.07 -20.96 4.72
CA PRO A 39 -4.59 -20.62 6.05
C PRO A 39 -5.24 -19.35 6.60
N ARG A 40 -5.55 -19.33 7.90
CA ARG A 40 -6.29 -18.22 8.54
C ARG A 40 -5.63 -16.85 8.32
N TRP A 41 -4.30 -16.77 8.36
CA TRP A 41 -3.59 -15.50 8.13
C TRP A 41 -3.82 -14.95 6.71
N GLN A 42 -3.90 -15.84 5.71
CA GLN A 42 -4.11 -15.49 4.32
C GLN A 42 -5.56 -15.03 4.11
N ALA A 43 -6.53 -15.79 4.64
CA ALA A 43 -7.94 -15.44 4.59
C ALA A 43 -8.24 -14.08 5.25
N VAL A 44 -7.64 -13.82 6.41
CA VAL A 44 -7.77 -12.53 7.11
C VAL A 44 -7.13 -11.40 6.31
N THR A 45 -5.98 -11.63 5.68
CA THR A 45 -5.33 -10.62 4.84
C THR A 45 -6.20 -10.29 3.63
N TRP A 46 -6.77 -11.30 2.97
CA TRP A 46 -7.70 -11.09 1.87
C TRP A 46 -8.94 -10.33 2.30
N LEU A 47 -9.52 -10.67 3.44
CA LEU A 47 -10.69 -9.97 3.97
C LEU A 47 -10.37 -8.51 4.29
N TYR A 48 -9.24 -8.25 4.94
CA TYR A 48 -8.81 -6.89 5.26
C TYR A 48 -8.54 -6.08 3.98
N LEU A 49 -7.87 -6.66 2.98
CA LEU A 49 -7.67 -6.01 1.68
C LEU A 49 -9.00 -5.77 0.94
N ASN A 50 -9.94 -6.72 1.02
CA ASN A 50 -11.25 -6.58 0.41
C ASN A 50 -12.09 -5.50 1.09
N ALA A 51 -11.93 -5.28 2.41
CA ALA A 51 -12.48 -4.13 3.12
C ALA A 51 -11.94 -2.78 2.62
N HIS A 52 -10.80 -2.78 1.92
CA HIS A 52 -10.30 -1.61 1.19
C HIS A 52 -10.87 -1.48 -0.24
N GLY A 53 -11.80 -2.35 -0.65
CA GLY A 53 -12.26 -2.43 -2.04
C GLY A 53 -11.24 -3.06 -2.99
N VAL A 54 -10.21 -3.74 -2.48
CA VAL A 54 -9.27 -4.48 -3.33
C VAL A 54 -9.94 -5.78 -3.78
N PRO A 55 -10.08 -6.01 -5.11
CA PRO A 55 -10.64 -7.25 -5.61
C PRO A 55 -9.67 -8.42 -5.34
N ILE A 56 -10.21 -9.53 -4.84
CA ILE A 56 -9.46 -10.76 -4.59
C ILE A 56 -9.67 -11.71 -5.77
N ALA A 57 -8.59 -12.23 -6.33
CA ALA A 57 -8.65 -13.17 -7.44
C ALA A 57 -9.07 -14.56 -6.95
N ALA A 58 -9.94 -15.25 -7.69
CA ALA A 58 -10.18 -16.67 -7.43
C ALA A 58 -8.90 -17.45 -7.78
N SER A 59 -8.56 -18.43 -6.94
CA SER A 59 -7.24 -19.06 -6.78
C SER A 59 -6.68 -19.87 -7.96
N ASN A 60 -7.23 -19.77 -9.18
CA ASN A 60 -6.75 -20.54 -10.33
C ASN A 60 -5.97 -19.67 -11.33
N PHE A 61 -4.73 -20.09 -11.61
CA PHE A 61 -3.80 -19.49 -12.58
C PHE A 61 -4.41 -19.33 -14.00
N GLN A 62 -5.47 -20.08 -14.34
CA GLN A 62 -6.21 -19.94 -15.60
C GLN A 62 -7.04 -18.64 -15.71
N GLN A 63 -7.30 -17.95 -14.60
CA GLN A 63 -8.10 -16.71 -14.60
C GLN A 63 -7.26 -15.44 -14.82
N PHE A 64 -5.97 -15.60 -15.13
CA PHE A 64 -4.97 -14.53 -15.28
C PHE A 64 -5.33 -13.47 -16.33
N ALA A 65 -6.26 -13.76 -17.25
CA ALA A 65 -6.61 -12.86 -18.34
C ALA A 65 -7.94 -12.08 -18.13
N TRP A 66 -8.92 -12.63 -17.39
CA TRP A 66 -10.30 -12.07 -17.32
C TRP A 66 -11.07 -12.44 -16.03
N GLY A 67 -10.38 -12.79 -14.94
CA GLY A 67 -10.96 -13.41 -13.75
C GLY A 67 -11.97 -12.56 -12.99
N GLN A 68 -13.14 -13.15 -12.69
CA GLN A 68 -14.16 -12.56 -11.82
C GLN A 68 -13.59 -12.31 -10.42
N SER A 69 -13.63 -11.05 -9.97
CA SER A 69 -13.28 -10.69 -8.60
C SER A 69 -14.31 -11.25 -7.63
N ILE A 70 -13.85 -11.92 -6.57
CA ILE A 70 -14.74 -12.37 -5.50
C ILE A 70 -14.86 -11.24 -4.47
N ASP A 71 -16.08 -10.77 -4.26
CA ASP A 71 -16.43 -9.98 -3.08
C ASP A 71 -16.58 -10.91 -1.87
N LEU A 72 -15.58 -10.91 -1.00
CA LEU A 72 -15.56 -11.77 0.19
C LEU A 72 -16.56 -11.29 1.23
N MET A 73 -16.80 -9.98 1.31
CA MET A 73 -17.73 -9.40 2.28
C MET A 73 -19.17 -9.77 1.93
N GLY A 74 -19.55 -9.64 0.66
CA GLY A 74 -20.87 -10.04 0.16
C GLY A 74 -21.10 -11.55 0.19
N ARG A 75 -20.06 -12.36 -0.10
CA ARG A 75 -20.19 -13.83 -0.17
C ARG A 75 -20.34 -14.50 1.19
N TYR A 76 -19.70 -13.97 2.23
CA TYR A 76 -19.63 -14.62 3.54
C TYR A 76 -20.33 -13.84 4.67
N GLN A 77 -21.17 -12.85 4.33
CA GLN A 77 -21.96 -12.06 5.29
C GLN A 77 -21.13 -11.51 6.46
N VAL A 78 -19.94 -11.01 6.13
CA VAL A 78 -19.01 -10.46 7.14
C VAL A 78 -19.66 -9.24 7.81
N PRO A 79 -19.48 -9.06 9.14
CA PRO A 79 -19.99 -7.86 9.81
C PRO A 79 -19.55 -6.58 9.11
N SER A 80 -20.50 -5.66 8.90
CA SER A 80 -20.23 -4.38 8.25
C SER A 80 -19.19 -3.53 8.99
N SER A 81 -18.93 -3.82 10.27
CA SER A 81 -17.87 -3.18 11.04
C SER A 81 -16.46 -3.38 10.45
N VAL A 82 -16.23 -4.45 9.69
CA VAL A 82 -14.91 -4.72 9.08
C VAL A 82 -14.53 -3.65 8.04
N THR A 83 -15.49 -3.07 7.32
CA THR A 83 -15.24 -2.00 6.34
C THR A 83 -14.84 -0.68 6.98
N ALA A 84 -15.20 -0.48 8.26
CA ALA A 84 -14.84 0.73 9.00
C ALA A 84 -13.39 0.68 9.54
N ILE A 85 -12.81 -0.51 9.74
CA ILE A 85 -11.48 -0.67 10.37
C ILE A 85 -10.39 0.11 9.62
N PRO A 86 -10.25 0.02 8.28
CA PRO A 86 -9.27 0.81 7.55
C PRO A 86 -9.35 2.32 7.80
N ILE A 87 -10.57 2.87 7.77
CA ILE A 87 -10.81 4.30 7.93
C ILE A 87 -10.48 4.72 9.36
N LEU A 88 -11.00 3.99 10.36
CA LEU A 88 -10.78 4.29 11.77
C LEU A 88 -9.29 4.27 12.14
N LEU A 89 -8.55 3.25 11.70
CA LEU A 89 -7.14 3.15 12.02
C LEU A 89 -6.29 4.17 11.29
N SER A 90 -6.56 4.42 10.00
CA SER A 90 -5.85 5.49 9.29
C SER A 90 -6.13 6.85 9.94
N THR A 91 -7.36 7.15 10.38
CA THR A 91 -7.67 8.36 11.15
C THR A 91 -6.88 8.44 12.46
N ILE A 92 -6.89 7.40 13.30
CA ILE A 92 -6.20 7.39 14.59
C ILE A 92 -4.70 7.59 14.39
N TYR A 93 -4.08 6.81 13.50
CA TYR A 93 -2.64 6.88 13.29
C TYR A 93 -2.21 8.17 12.58
N VAL A 94 -3.10 8.82 11.82
CA VAL A 94 -2.83 10.16 11.27
C VAL A 94 -2.74 11.19 12.40
N ILE A 95 -3.65 11.16 13.36
CA ILE A 95 -3.61 12.04 14.54
C ILE A 95 -2.27 11.81 15.30
N VAL A 96 -1.92 10.56 15.57
CA VAL A 96 -0.65 10.20 16.21
C VAL A 96 0.56 10.69 15.41
N THR A 97 0.52 10.56 14.08
CA THR A 97 1.60 11.03 13.19
C THR A 97 1.75 12.55 13.26
N ILE A 98 0.64 13.28 13.20
CA ILE A 98 0.62 14.75 13.27
C ILE A 98 1.15 15.25 14.63
N ASP A 99 0.80 14.57 15.72
CA ASP A 99 1.27 14.93 17.06
C ASP A 99 2.75 14.59 17.25
N ALA A 100 3.24 13.48 16.69
CA ALA A 100 4.65 13.10 16.77
C ALA A 100 5.59 14.01 15.96
N ILE A 101 5.13 14.58 14.84
CA ILE A 101 5.95 15.44 13.98
C ILE A 101 6.10 16.86 14.56
N GLY A 102 5.05 17.37 15.20
CA GLY A 102 5.10 18.66 15.90
C GLY A 102 3.81 19.48 15.83
N TYR A 103 3.76 20.50 16.69
CA TYR A 103 2.61 21.38 16.80
C TYR A 103 2.54 22.40 15.66
N THR A 104 1.38 22.48 15.01
CA THR A 104 1.02 23.48 14.01
C THR A 104 -0.48 23.64 13.99
N THR A 105 -0.97 24.88 13.83
CA THR A 105 -2.39 25.21 13.70
C THR A 105 -2.83 25.37 12.25
N ARG A 106 -1.88 25.48 11.30
CA ARG A 106 -2.18 25.65 9.88
C ARG A 106 -2.63 24.33 9.27
N PHE A 107 -3.87 24.28 8.77
CA PHE A 107 -4.47 23.08 8.18
C PHE A 107 -3.61 22.44 7.08
N LYS A 108 -3.02 23.25 6.20
CA LYS A 108 -2.13 22.76 5.14
C LYS A 108 -0.98 21.90 5.68
N HIS A 109 -0.31 22.35 6.74
CA HIS A 109 0.82 21.61 7.32
C HIS A 109 0.38 20.40 8.12
N ILE A 110 -0.80 20.45 8.75
CA ILE A 110 -1.42 19.28 9.40
C ILE A 110 -1.68 18.18 8.34
N LEU A 111 -2.22 18.56 7.18
CA LEU A 111 -2.47 17.64 6.09
C LEU A 111 -1.18 17.08 5.50
N GLU A 112 -0.17 17.92 5.26
CA GLU A 112 1.16 17.49 4.80
C GLU A 112 1.82 16.51 5.79
N ASN A 113 1.73 16.78 7.10
CA ASN A 113 2.26 15.90 8.14
C ASN A 113 1.54 14.54 8.15
N GLY A 114 0.21 14.53 8.01
CA GLY A 114 -0.61 13.31 7.99
C GLY A 114 -0.46 12.50 6.70
N ALA A 115 -0.23 13.15 5.56
CA ALA A 115 -0.20 12.50 4.25
C ALA A 115 0.91 11.45 4.11
N TYR A 116 2.04 11.63 4.80
CA TYR A 116 3.15 10.65 4.78
C TYR A 116 2.77 9.30 5.40
N LEU A 117 1.68 9.22 6.16
CA LEU A 117 1.14 7.95 6.62
C LEU A 117 0.74 7.03 5.45
N LEU A 118 0.23 7.59 4.36
CA LEU A 118 -0.18 6.82 3.19
C LEU A 118 0.99 6.06 2.57
N LEU A 119 2.21 6.60 2.64
CA LEU A 119 3.39 5.92 2.12
C LEU A 119 3.60 4.60 2.86
N GLY A 120 3.64 4.62 4.19
CA GLY A 120 3.80 3.40 5.00
C GLY A 120 2.63 2.43 4.82
N TYR A 121 1.41 2.96 4.78
CA TYR A 121 0.19 2.18 4.67
C TYR A 121 0.06 1.46 3.32
N VAL A 122 0.36 2.15 2.21
CA VAL A 122 0.33 1.57 0.87
C VAL A 122 1.44 0.54 0.69
N LEU A 123 2.64 0.80 1.21
CA LEU A 123 3.74 -0.18 1.18
C LEU A 123 3.40 -1.45 1.96
N ALA A 124 2.85 -1.33 3.17
CA ALA A 124 2.40 -2.47 3.98
C ALA A 124 1.28 -3.24 3.28
N SER A 125 0.31 -2.53 2.70
CA SER A 125 -0.76 -3.14 1.91
C SER A 125 -0.21 -3.88 0.70
N GLY A 126 0.82 -3.33 0.04
CA GLY A 126 1.44 -3.97 -1.12
C GLY A 126 2.21 -5.23 -0.76
N ALA A 127 2.92 -5.22 0.36
CA ALA A 127 3.48 -6.44 0.94
C ALA A 127 2.38 -7.45 1.27
N GLY A 128 1.26 -7.01 1.84
CA GLY A 128 0.10 -7.84 2.12
C GLY A 128 -0.48 -8.50 0.86
N VAL A 129 -0.67 -7.73 -0.22
CA VAL A 129 -1.13 -8.24 -1.53
C VAL A 129 -0.16 -9.29 -2.08
N ALA A 130 1.14 -8.99 -2.05
CA ALA A 130 2.17 -9.85 -2.61
C ALA A 130 2.32 -11.16 -1.83
N VAL A 131 2.40 -11.09 -0.50
CA VAL A 131 2.60 -12.25 0.37
C VAL A 131 1.36 -13.14 0.45
N SER A 132 0.17 -12.55 0.48
CA SER A 132 -1.08 -13.32 0.54
C SER A 132 -1.50 -13.89 -0.82
N GLY A 133 -0.86 -13.50 -1.91
CA GLY A 133 -1.28 -13.91 -3.26
C GLY A 133 -2.68 -13.43 -3.65
N ALA A 134 -3.20 -12.39 -2.99
CA ALA A 134 -4.55 -11.86 -3.24
C ALA A 134 -4.80 -11.49 -4.71
N ARG A 135 -3.74 -11.01 -5.39
CA ARG A 135 -3.75 -10.65 -6.81
C ARG A 135 -2.45 -11.14 -7.47
N PRO A 136 -2.40 -12.38 -8.00
CA PRO A 136 -1.18 -12.95 -8.55
C PRO A 136 -0.55 -12.13 -9.68
N ALA A 137 -1.36 -11.58 -10.58
CA ALA A 137 -0.88 -10.74 -11.67
C ALA A 137 -0.23 -9.44 -11.15
N VAL A 138 -0.86 -8.76 -10.20
CA VAL A 138 -0.30 -7.54 -9.57
C VAL A 138 0.96 -7.88 -8.78
N THR A 139 0.98 -9.02 -8.10
CA THR A 139 2.15 -9.52 -7.36
C THR A 139 3.32 -9.75 -8.29
N LEU A 140 3.11 -10.43 -9.42
CA LEU A 140 4.13 -10.65 -10.45
C LEU A 140 4.67 -9.30 -10.96
N LEU A 141 3.79 -8.35 -11.25
CA LEU A 141 4.21 -7.01 -11.68
C LEU A 141 5.05 -6.32 -10.60
N ILE A 142 4.63 -6.31 -9.34
CA ILE A 142 5.42 -5.74 -8.24
C ILE A 142 6.81 -6.38 -8.18
N VAL A 143 6.90 -7.71 -8.25
CA VAL A 143 8.18 -8.43 -8.23
C VAL A 143 9.05 -8.08 -9.44
N LEU A 144 8.47 -8.01 -10.64
CA LEU A 144 9.19 -7.63 -11.86
C LEU A 144 9.73 -6.20 -11.78
N PHE A 145 8.93 -5.25 -11.29
CA PHE A 145 9.36 -3.86 -11.14
C PHE A 145 10.45 -3.71 -10.08
N LEU A 146 10.31 -4.38 -8.92
CA LEU A 146 11.34 -4.36 -7.88
C LEU A 146 12.62 -5.06 -8.34
N GLY A 147 12.51 -6.19 -9.03
CA GLY A 147 13.65 -6.92 -9.58
C GLY A 147 14.37 -6.13 -10.66
N THR A 148 13.64 -5.56 -11.63
CA THR A 148 14.22 -4.76 -12.72
C THR A 148 14.81 -3.46 -12.18
N GLY A 149 14.08 -2.73 -11.32
CA GLY A 149 14.57 -1.50 -10.70
C GLY A 149 15.79 -1.74 -9.81
N GLY A 150 15.78 -2.84 -9.04
CA GLY A 150 16.92 -3.26 -8.22
C GLY A 150 18.14 -3.63 -9.07
N ALA A 151 17.94 -4.36 -10.17
CA ALA A 151 19.02 -4.70 -11.11
C ALA A 151 19.61 -3.44 -11.77
N ILE A 152 18.77 -2.48 -12.18
CA ILE A 152 19.22 -1.19 -12.72
C ILE A 152 20.01 -0.41 -11.67
N TYR A 153 19.52 -0.34 -10.44
CA TYR A 153 20.19 0.37 -9.35
C TYR A 153 21.55 -0.23 -9.00
N ILE A 154 21.61 -1.55 -8.79
CA ILE A 154 22.86 -2.28 -8.50
C ILE A 154 23.81 -2.18 -9.69
N GLY A 155 23.32 -2.37 -10.91
CA GLY A 155 24.10 -2.23 -12.14
C GLY A 155 24.70 -0.83 -12.26
N SER A 156 23.93 0.21 -11.96
CA SER A 156 24.41 1.60 -11.95
C SER A 156 25.57 1.81 -10.98
N ILE A 157 25.46 1.28 -9.75
CA ILE A 157 26.54 1.36 -8.75
C ILE A 157 27.80 0.63 -9.22
N VAL A 158 27.66 -0.59 -9.74
CA VAL A 158 28.79 -1.39 -10.23
C VAL A 158 29.49 -0.69 -11.38
N VAL A 159 28.72 -0.20 -12.36
CA VAL A 159 29.26 0.55 -13.50
C VAL A 159 29.95 1.81 -13.05
N GLN A 160 29.35 2.60 -12.15
CA GLN A 160 29.95 3.82 -11.61
C GLN A 160 31.30 3.55 -10.93
N ASN A 161 31.41 2.46 -10.17
CA ASN A 161 32.65 2.04 -9.52
C ASN A 161 33.71 1.58 -10.52
N LEU A 162 33.33 0.90 -11.61
CA LEU A 162 34.25 0.38 -12.62
C LEU A 162 34.71 1.45 -13.62
N THR A 163 33.85 2.40 -13.99
CA THR A 163 34.15 3.43 -15.00
C THR A 163 34.72 4.72 -14.43
N GLY A 164 34.88 4.81 -13.10
CA GLY A 164 35.37 6.03 -12.44
C GLY A 164 34.47 7.24 -12.68
N GLY A 165 33.17 7.02 -12.89
CA GLY A 165 32.21 8.09 -13.21
C GLY A 165 32.12 8.48 -14.69
N LEU A 166 32.79 7.77 -15.61
CA LEU A 166 32.56 7.97 -17.04
C LEU A 166 31.17 7.43 -17.44
N PRO A 167 30.41 8.17 -18.26
CA PRO A 167 29.09 7.76 -18.72
C PRO A 167 29.20 6.49 -19.57
N PHE A 168 28.54 5.42 -19.13
CA PHE A 168 28.48 4.15 -19.84
C PHE A 168 27.14 4.03 -20.57
N PHE A 169 27.20 3.87 -21.90
CA PHE A 169 26.04 3.56 -22.71
C PHE A 169 26.03 2.06 -23.00
N GLY A 170 25.24 1.31 -22.23
CA GLY A 170 25.00 -0.10 -22.51
C GLY A 170 24.28 -0.27 -23.85
N VAL A 171 24.72 -1.23 -24.67
CA VAL A 171 24.03 -1.57 -25.92
C VAL A 171 22.79 -2.37 -25.57
N VAL A 172 21.66 -1.68 -25.44
CA VAL A 172 20.34 -2.28 -25.30
C VAL A 172 19.63 -2.14 -26.65
N THR A 173 19.07 -3.24 -27.16
CA THR A 173 18.35 -3.17 -28.44
C THR A 173 17.13 -2.23 -28.30
N LEU A 174 16.82 -1.48 -29.35
CA LEU A 174 15.63 -0.61 -29.37
C LEU A 174 14.34 -1.39 -29.04
N GLY A 175 14.26 -2.64 -29.48
CA GLY A 175 13.17 -3.55 -29.14
C GLY A 175 13.06 -3.83 -27.64
N THR A 176 14.18 -4.07 -26.95
CA THR A 176 14.20 -4.23 -25.49
C THR A 176 13.74 -2.97 -24.78
N VAL A 177 14.18 -1.79 -25.23
CA VAL A 177 13.74 -0.50 -24.64
C VAL A 177 12.23 -0.31 -24.80
N LEU A 178 11.69 -0.56 -25.99
CA LEU A 178 10.27 -0.42 -26.28
C LEU A 178 9.41 -1.39 -25.47
N ILE A 179 9.79 -2.68 -25.43
CA ILE A 179 9.07 -3.70 -24.65
C ILE A 179 9.11 -3.37 -23.16
N THR A 180 10.29 -3.01 -22.63
CA THR A 180 10.44 -2.64 -21.22
C THR A 180 9.60 -1.42 -20.89
N GLY A 181 9.62 -0.39 -21.74
CA GLY A 181 8.79 0.80 -21.58
C GLY A 181 7.30 0.49 -21.58
N LEU A 182 6.83 -0.37 -22.49
CA LEU A 182 5.42 -0.80 -22.55
C LEU A 182 5.00 -1.59 -21.30
N VAL A 183 5.84 -2.52 -20.85
CA VAL A 183 5.61 -3.29 -19.62
C VAL A 183 5.56 -2.36 -18.41
N ILE A 184 6.43 -1.35 -18.35
CA ILE A 184 6.43 -0.35 -17.27
C ILE A 184 5.15 0.49 -17.30
N LEU A 185 4.70 0.92 -18.48
CA LEU A 185 3.48 1.73 -18.60
C LEU A 185 2.23 0.92 -18.23
N ILE A 186 2.01 -0.23 -18.88
CA ILE A 186 0.81 -1.04 -18.66
C ILE A 186 0.83 -1.64 -17.24
N GLY A 187 1.98 -2.15 -16.80
CA GLY A 187 2.16 -2.70 -15.47
C GLY A 187 2.00 -1.64 -14.38
N GLY A 188 2.53 -0.44 -14.61
CA GLY A 188 2.41 0.68 -13.69
C GLY A 188 0.96 1.12 -13.51
N VAL A 189 0.21 1.29 -14.61
CA VAL A 189 -1.23 1.60 -14.57
C VAL A 189 -2.00 0.50 -13.83
N THR A 190 -1.69 -0.77 -14.10
CA THR A 190 -2.33 -1.91 -13.43
C THR A 190 -2.10 -1.90 -11.92
N ILE A 191 -0.87 -1.61 -11.48
CA ILE A 191 -0.55 -1.45 -10.06
C ILE A 191 -1.32 -0.25 -9.49
N VAL A 192 -1.28 0.93 -10.13
CA VAL A 192 -1.99 2.12 -9.64
C VAL A 192 -3.48 1.83 -9.46
N LEU A 193 -4.14 1.23 -10.45
CA LEU A 193 -5.56 0.85 -10.36
C LEU A 193 -5.82 -0.18 -9.26
N ALA A 194 -4.87 -1.07 -8.99
CA ALA A 194 -5.00 -2.04 -7.91
C ALA A 194 -4.91 -1.43 -6.51
N PHE A 195 -4.09 -0.39 -6.34
CA PHE A 195 -3.89 0.29 -5.06
C PHE A 195 -4.76 1.53 -4.88
N LEU A 196 -5.41 2.02 -5.93
CA LEU A 196 -6.29 3.19 -5.87
C LEU A 196 -7.33 3.08 -4.73
N PRO A 197 -8.03 1.94 -4.53
CA PRO A 197 -8.98 1.81 -3.42
C PRO A 197 -8.32 1.98 -2.03
N ILE A 198 -7.11 1.45 -1.85
CA ILE A 198 -6.32 1.61 -0.61
C ILE A 198 -5.96 3.08 -0.39
N VAL A 199 -5.51 3.76 -1.45
CA VAL A 199 -5.14 5.19 -1.40
C VAL A 199 -6.36 6.05 -1.08
N VAL A 200 -7.51 5.77 -1.69
CA VAL A 200 -8.76 6.50 -1.45
C VAL A 200 -9.21 6.33 -0.01
N ILE A 201 -9.29 5.09 0.49
CA ILE A 201 -9.75 4.81 1.86
C ILE A 201 -8.78 5.35 2.91
N GLY A 202 -7.47 5.15 2.72
CA GLY A 202 -6.46 5.76 3.57
C GLY A 202 -6.53 7.29 3.50
N GLY A 203 -6.78 7.85 2.32
CA GLY A 203 -6.91 9.30 2.10
C GLY A 203 -8.11 9.89 2.83
N ILE A 204 -9.24 9.19 2.88
CA ILE A 204 -10.38 9.56 3.72
C ILE A 204 -9.95 9.60 5.19
N GLY A 205 -9.26 8.58 5.68
CA GLY A 205 -8.77 8.55 7.05
C GLY A 205 -7.79 9.69 7.36
N VAL A 206 -6.90 10.03 6.43
CA VAL A 206 -5.99 11.19 6.52
C VAL A 206 -6.77 12.49 6.63
N LEU A 207 -7.74 12.72 5.75
CA LEU A 207 -8.57 13.92 5.79
C LEU A 207 -9.32 14.02 7.12
N SER A 208 -9.97 12.94 7.56
CA SER A 208 -10.69 12.88 8.82
C SER A 208 -9.77 13.16 10.02
N GLY A 209 -8.60 12.52 10.08
CA GLY A 209 -7.63 12.72 11.17
C GLY A 209 -7.05 14.13 11.19
N SER A 210 -6.75 14.71 10.02
CA SER A 210 -6.30 16.08 9.89
C SER A 210 -7.37 17.10 10.31
N ILE A 211 -8.64 16.88 9.94
CA ILE A 211 -9.76 17.74 10.37
C ILE A 211 -9.91 17.70 11.89
N LEU A 212 -9.92 16.50 12.50
CA LEU A 212 -10.04 16.36 13.95
C LEU A 212 -8.87 17.04 14.68
N SER A 213 -7.65 16.85 14.20
CA SER A 213 -6.45 17.50 14.76
C SER A 213 -6.51 19.02 14.63
N TYR A 214 -7.01 19.53 13.50
CA TYR A 214 -7.18 20.96 13.28
C TYR A 214 -8.21 21.56 14.25
N ILE A 215 -9.39 20.93 14.40
CA ILE A 215 -10.43 21.37 15.33
C ILE A 215 -9.87 21.37 16.77
N ALA A 216 -9.25 20.28 17.20
CA ALA A 216 -8.69 20.16 18.55
C ALA A 216 -7.64 21.23 18.87
N ARG A 217 -6.90 21.72 17.86
CA ARG A 217 -5.85 22.74 18.04
C ARG A 217 -6.33 24.19 17.93
N ASN A 218 -7.53 24.43 17.39
CA ASN A 218 -8.06 25.79 17.16
C ASN A 218 -9.30 26.12 18.02
N VAL A 219 -9.86 25.13 18.73
CA VAL A 219 -10.98 25.33 19.66
C VAL A 219 -10.48 25.58 21.11
N ASN A 220 -9.18 25.45 21.36
CA ASN A 220 -8.50 25.91 22.58
C ASN A 220 -7.98 27.35 22.40
#